data_AF-A0A061AYV2-F1
#
_entry.id   AF-A0A061AYV2-F1
#
_cell.length_a   1.000
_cell.length_b   1.000
_cell.length_c   1.000
_cell.angle_alpha   90.00
_cell.angle_beta   90.00
_cell.angle_gamma   90.00
#
_symmetry.space_group_name_H-M   'P 1'
#
loop_
_entity.id
_entity.type
_entity.pdbx_description
1 polymer ?
#
loop_
_entity_poly.entity_id
_entity_poly.type
_entity_poly.pdbx_seq_one_letter_code
_entity_poly.pdbx_strand_id
1 'polypeptide(L)'
;MQQKRDANEEAPGHESKKAHVDESNIDSELLAQEFVDPENGDKGDEDVSKDSDKQESDGLKHHVLHPSSDKPLAGTEEWHRVRKDNHKEVERRRRQTINAGIKELAALLPSPETNKSQIIQRAIEFIKRLKESEKNNVEKWTLEKLLNDQALHELTATNEKLKSELEKAYRDVEHWKKICSIAKTD
;
A
#
# COMPACT_ATOMS: atom_id res chain seq x y z
N MET A 1 -42.22 53.50 -14.44
CA MET A 1 -42.75 52.95 -13.17
C MET A 1 -42.60 51.44 -13.24
N GLN A 2 -41.40 50.91 -13.01
CA GLN A 2 -40.90 50.47 -11.70
C GLN A 2 -41.74 49.33 -11.10
N GLN A 3 -41.27 48.09 -11.25
CA GLN A 3 -41.11 47.09 -10.18
C GLN A 3 -40.73 45.73 -10.79
N LYS A 4 -39.41 45.47 -10.88
CA LYS A 4 -38.88 44.11 -10.83
C LYS A 4 -38.47 43.88 -9.37
N ARG A 5 -39.04 42.85 -8.73
CA ARG A 5 -38.65 42.37 -7.40
C ARG A 5 -37.83 41.11 -7.63
N ASP A 6 -36.52 41.27 -7.57
CA ASP A 6 -35.60 40.13 -7.48
C ASP A 6 -35.43 39.83 -5.99
N ALA A 7 -35.95 38.69 -5.54
CA ALA A 7 -35.75 38.18 -4.19
C ALA A 7 -34.44 37.39 -4.18
N ASN A 8 -33.49 37.91 -3.41
CA ASN A 8 -32.20 37.33 -3.09
C ASN A 8 -32.40 36.17 -2.10
N GLU A 9 -32.05 34.94 -2.50
CA GLU A 9 -32.09 33.75 -1.67
C GLU A 9 -30.72 33.59 -0.99
N GLU A 10 -30.64 33.88 0.32
CA GLU A 10 -29.44 33.70 1.13
C GLU A 10 -29.21 32.20 1.40
N ALA A 11 -28.13 31.65 0.85
CA ALA A 11 -27.64 30.32 1.20
C ALA A 11 -26.73 30.40 2.45
N PRO A 12 -26.91 29.52 3.46
CA PRO A 12 -26.08 29.55 4.66
C PRO A 12 -24.70 28.94 4.41
N GLY A 13 -23.66 29.61 4.93
CA GLY A 13 -22.25 29.28 4.78
C GLY A 13 -21.87 27.93 5.39
N HIS A 14 -21.13 27.15 4.61
CA HIS A 14 -20.52 25.89 5.04
C HIS A 14 -19.19 26.20 5.75
N GLU A 15 -19.19 26.18 7.09
CA GLU A 15 -17.95 26.20 7.89
C GLU A 15 -17.19 24.89 7.71
N SER A 16 -16.14 24.89 6.90
CA SER A 16 -15.18 23.79 6.83
C SER A 16 -14.16 23.91 7.97
N LYS A 17 -14.33 23.08 9.01
CA LYS A 17 -13.34 22.89 10.06
C LYS A 17 -12.06 22.29 9.47
N LYS A 18 -10.98 23.07 9.42
CA LYS A 18 -9.65 22.63 9.00
C LYS A 18 -9.03 21.83 10.16
N ALA A 19 -8.95 20.51 10.03
CA ALA A 19 -8.17 19.69 10.95
C ALA A 19 -6.67 20.02 10.74
N HIS A 20 -6.03 20.54 11.79
CA HIS A 20 -4.59 20.71 11.86
C HIS A 20 -4.00 19.34 12.23
N VAL A 21 -3.35 18.68 11.28
CA VAL A 21 -2.54 17.48 11.54
C VAL A 21 -1.10 17.96 11.64
N ASP A 22 -0.52 17.75 12.81
CA ASP A 22 0.85 18.09 13.16
C ASP A 22 1.78 17.05 12.50
N GLU A 23 2.35 17.37 11.34
CA GLU A 23 3.21 16.48 10.52
C GLU A 23 4.71 16.62 10.88
N SER A 24 5.04 16.75 12.16
CA SER A 24 6.42 16.72 12.62
C SER A 24 6.73 15.44 13.40
N ASN A 25 6.64 14.27 12.77
CA ASN A 25 7.45 13.11 13.16
C ASN A 25 7.36 11.99 12.11
N ILE A 26 8.31 11.93 11.18
CA ILE A 26 8.59 10.69 10.45
C ILE A 26 10.02 10.33 10.80
N ASP A 27 10.14 9.56 11.88
CA ASP A 27 11.41 9.08 12.41
C ASP A 27 12.19 8.32 11.33
N SER A 28 13.39 8.81 11.07
CA SER A 28 14.38 8.29 10.12
C SER A 28 15.07 7.00 10.61
N GLU A 29 14.40 6.17 11.42
CA GLU A 29 15.03 5.08 12.18
C GLU A 29 14.47 3.68 11.83
N LEU A 30 14.08 3.48 10.56
CA LEU A 30 13.60 2.18 10.07
C LEU A 30 14.42 1.66 8.88
N LEU A 31 15.74 1.89 8.88
CA LEU A 31 16.63 1.39 7.82
C LEU A 31 17.91 0.70 8.33
N ALA A 32 17.89 0.15 9.54
CA ALA A 32 18.99 -0.68 10.03
C ALA A 32 18.47 -1.83 10.92
N GLN A 33 18.02 -2.90 10.28
CA GLN A 33 17.95 -4.20 10.95
C GLN A 33 18.66 -5.21 10.06
N GLU A 34 19.94 -5.45 10.38
CA GLU A 34 20.72 -6.56 9.83
C GLU A 34 20.03 -7.87 10.19
N PHE A 35 19.75 -8.69 9.17
CA PHE A 35 19.34 -10.08 9.34
C PHE A 35 20.53 -10.88 9.88
N VAL A 36 20.43 -11.35 11.12
CA VAL A 36 21.35 -12.33 11.70
C VAL A 36 20.78 -13.71 11.37
N ASP A 37 21.53 -14.50 10.60
CA ASP A 37 21.20 -15.89 10.29
C ASP A 37 21.27 -16.76 11.56
N PRO A 38 20.21 -17.49 11.95
CA PRO A 38 20.33 -18.54 12.94
C PRO A 38 20.84 -19.81 12.26
N GLU A 39 22.13 -20.07 12.43
CA GLU A 39 22.76 -21.37 12.19
C GLU A 39 22.13 -22.40 13.14
N ASN A 40 21.10 -23.12 12.66
CA ASN A 40 20.55 -24.29 13.36
C ASN A 40 21.06 -25.56 12.68
N GLY A 41 22.07 -26.15 13.28
CA GLY A 41 22.53 -27.50 13.00
C GLY A 41 21.55 -28.53 13.55
N ASP A 42 20.63 -28.99 12.72
CA ASP A 42 19.83 -30.18 12.97
C ASP A 42 20.58 -31.41 12.42
N LYS A 43 21.18 -32.18 13.33
CA LYS A 43 21.73 -33.51 13.03
C LYS A 43 20.58 -34.50 13.03
N GLY A 44 19.99 -34.72 11.87
CA GLY A 44 19.02 -35.79 11.63
C GLY A 44 19.73 -37.09 11.26
N ASP A 45 19.49 -38.11 12.08
CA ASP A 45 20.08 -39.44 12.05
C ASP A 45 19.99 -40.17 10.69
N GLU A 46 21.08 -40.87 10.38
CA GLU A 46 21.17 -41.90 9.36
C GLU A 46 20.28 -43.11 9.74
N ASP A 47 19.35 -43.49 8.87
CA ASP A 47 18.90 -44.89 8.83
C ASP A 47 19.00 -45.40 7.38
N VAL A 48 20.05 -46.18 7.18
CA VAL A 48 20.33 -46.98 6.00
C VAL A 48 19.55 -48.28 6.13
N SER A 49 18.65 -48.55 5.20
CA SER A 49 18.24 -49.93 4.90
C SER A 49 18.06 -50.11 3.40
N LYS A 50 19.06 -50.79 2.82
CA LYS A 50 18.98 -51.54 1.56
C LYS A 50 18.08 -52.75 1.78
N ASP A 51 17.19 -53.04 0.84
CA ASP A 51 17.26 -54.29 0.05
C ASP A 51 16.12 -54.43 -0.98
N SER A 52 16.55 -54.62 -2.24
CA SER A 52 16.27 -55.77 -3.12
C SER A 52 14.84 -56.31 -3.34
N ASP A 53 14.37 -56.16 -4.59
CA ASP A 53 13.63 -57.09 -5.47
C ASP A 53 12.61 -58.11 -4.91
N LYS A 54 11.37 -58.07 -5.46
CA LYS A 54 10.74 -59.18 -6.22
C LYS A 54 9.36 -58.85 -6.78
N GLN A 55 9.13 -59.27 -8.03
CA GLN A 55 7.84 -59.48 -8.70
C GLN A 55 6.96 -60.49 -7.92
N GLU A 56 5.64 -60.29 -7.84
CA GLU A 56 4.62 -61.18 -8.46
C GLU A 56 3.15 -60.79 -8.18
N SER A 57 2.35 -60.88 -9.25
CA SER A 57 0.95 -61.31 -9.43
C SER A 57 -0.22 -60.90 -8.50
N ASP A 58 -1.21 -60.30 -9.17
CA ASP A 58 -2.66 -60.59 -9.18
C ASP A 58 -3.45 -60.79 -7.87
N GLY A 59 -4.48 -59.95 -7.70
CA GLY A 59 -5.47 -60.11 -6.66
C GLY A 59 -6.39 -58.90 -6.51
N LEU A 60 -7.30 -58.71 -7.46
CA LEU A 60 -8.37 -57.71 -7.39
C LEU A 60 -9.28 -57.98 -6.17
N LYS A 61 -9.13 -57.20 -5.09
CA LYS A 61 -10.09 -57.17 -3.97
C LYS A 61 -10.51 -55.73 -3.69
N HIS A 62 -11.71 -55.40 -4.19
CA HIS A 62 -12.43 -54.18 -3.91
C HIS A 62 -13.00 -54.25 -2.48
N HIS A 63 -12.25 -53.77 -1.48
CA HIS A 63 -12.78 -53.62 -0.13
C HIS A 63 -13.33 -52.21 0.04
N VAL A 64 -14.65 -52.15 0.22
CA VAL A 64 -15.41 -50.98 0.63
C VAL A 64 -14.82 -50.47 1.95
N LEU A 65 -14.36 -49.22 1.97
CA LEU A 65 -13.68 -48.61 3.12
C LEU A 65 -14.72 -48.01 4.09
N HIS A 66 -14.85 -48.69 5.23
CA HIS A 66 -15.41 -48.13 6.46
C HIS A 66 -14.30 -47.31 7.18
N PRO A 67 -14.63 -46.17 7.81
CA PRO A 67 -13.65 -45.32 8.48
C PRO A 67 -13.43 -45.80 9.91
N SER A 68 -12.59 -46.81 10.12
CA SER A 68 -12.06 -47.12 11.46
C SER A 68 -10.75 -46.36 11.64
N SER A 69 -10.73 -45.47 12.61
CA SER A 69 -9.60 -44.67 13.07
C SER A 69 -8.55 -45.52 13.81
N ASP A 70 -8.07 -46.58 13.18
CA ASP A 70 -6.98 -47.41 13.71
C ASP A 70 -5.73 -47.11 12.91
N LYS A 71 -4.74 -46.49 13.57
CA LYS A 71 -3.42 -46.26 12.98
C LYS A 71 -2.87 -47.64 12.57
N PRO A 72 -2.56 -47.88 11.28
CA PRO A 72 -2.11 -49.18 10.82
C PRO A 72 -0.89 -49.64 11.62
N LEU A 73 -0.79 -50.94 11.89
CA LEU A 73 0.29 -51.51 12.71
C LEU A 73 1.65 -51.25 12.05
N ALA A 74 2.61 -50.68 12.80
CA ALA A 74 3.94 -50.36 12.26
C ALA A 74 4.62 -51.60 11.66
N GLY A 75 5.14 -51.48 10.43
CA GLY A 75 5.77 -52.58 9.69
C GLY A 75 4.82 -53.42 8.82
N THR A 76 3.51 -53.15 8.85
CA THR A 76 2.58 -53.74 7.88
C THR A 76 2.62 -53.01 6.54
N GLU A 77 2.28 -53.71 5.45
CA GLU A 77 2.21 -53.14 4.09
C GLU A 77 1.27 -51.91 4.04
N GLU A 78 0.18 -51.94 4.81
CA GLU A 78 -0.74 -50.81 4.90
C GLU A 78 -0.12 -49.59 5.59
N TRP A 79 0.72 -49.79 6.61
CA TRP A 79 1.45 -48.70 7.26
C TRP A 79 2.45 -48.03 6.29
N HIS A 80 3.18 -48.83 5.51
CA HIS A 80 4.09 -48.32 4.49
C HIS A 80 3.34 -47.57 3.37
N ARG A 81 2.18 -48.08 2.93
CA ARG A 81 1.31 -47.41 1.94
C ARG A 81 0.80 -46.07 2.46
N VAL A 82 0.22 -46.06 3.66
CA VAL A 82 -0.33 -44.85 4.29
C VAL A 82 0.76 -43.80 4.49
N ARG A 83 1.97 -44.18 4.91
CA ARG A 83 3.09 -43.23 5.07
C ARG A 83 3.52 -42.63 3.74
N LYS A 84 3.64 -43.43 2.68
CA LYS A 84 3.96 -42.95 1.32
C LYS A 84 2.89 -41.99 0.79
N ASP A 85 1.62 -42.33 0.96
CA ASP A 85 0.51 -41.51 0.47
C ASP A 85 0.36 -40.20 1.26
N ASN A 86 0.53 -40.25 2.58
CA ASN A 86 0.61 -39.03 3.40
C ASN A 86 1.78 -38.13 2.97
N HIS A 87 2.95 -38.70 2.69
CA HIS A 87 4.10 -37.92 2.22
C HIS A 87 3.82 -37.25 0.86
N LYS A 88 3.18 -37.97 -0.07
CA LYS A 88 2.73 -37.40 -1.36
C LYS A 88 1.70 -36.30 -1.17
N GLU A 89 0.75 -36.49 -0.26
CA GLU A 89 -0.30 -35.52 0.06
C GLU A 89 0.29 -34.23 0.62
N VAL A 90 1.27 -34.33 1.52
CA VAL A 90 2.01 -33.18 2.07
C VAL A 90 2.67 -32.38 0.94
N GLU A 91 3.41 -33.05 0.05
CA GLU A 91 4.08 -32.38 -1.06
C GLU A 91 3.08 -31.81 -2.09
N ARG A 92 1.95 -32.50 -2.33
CA ARG A 92 0.87 -32.01 -3.19
C ARG A 92 0.29 -30.71 -2.64
N ARG A 93 0.01 -30.63 -1.33
CA ARG A 93 -0.48 -29.40 -0.67
C ARG A 93 0.53 -28.27 -0.77
N ARG A 94 1.81 -28.56 -0.50
CA ARG A 94 2.89 -27.57 -0.66
C ARG A 94 2.92 -26.99 -2.08
N ARG A 95 2.88 -27.86 -3.10
CA ARG A 95 2.84 -27.42 -4.51
C ARG A 95 1.60 -26.59 -4.84
N GLN A 96 0.45 -26.91 -4.26
CA GLN A 96 -0.77 -26.13 -4.45
C GLN A 96 -0.65 -24.73 -3.87
N THR A 97 -0.14 -24.60 -2.64
CA THR A 97 0.08 -23.29 -2.00
C THR A 97 1.03 -22.42 -2.83
N ILE A 98 2.15 -22.98 -3.30
CA ILE A 98 3.10 -22.26 -4.15
C ILE A 98 2.43 -21.81 -5.47
N ASN A 99 1.68 -22.69 -6.12
CA ASN A 99 1.01 -22.36 -7.38
C ASN A 99 -0.11 -21.33 -7.20
N ALA A 100 -0.80 -21.34 -6.06
CA ALA A 100 -1.78 -20.32 -5.72
C ALA A 100 -1.10 -18.95 -5.56
N GLY A 101 -0.02 -18.87 -4.79
CA GLY A 101 0.74 -17.63 -4.61
C GLY A 101 1.30 -17.05 -5.92
N ILE A 102 1.79 -17.91 -6.84
CA ILE A 102 2.26 -17.45 -8.16
C ILE A 102 1.10 -16.86 -9.00
N LYS A 103 -0.11 -17.45 -8.91
CA LYS A 103 -1.28 -16.94 -9.64
C LYS A 103 -1.78 -15.62 -9.07
N GLU A 104 -1.78 -15.47 -7.75
CA GLU A 104 -2.12 -14.20 -7.09
C GLU A 104 -1.13 -13.10 -7.50
N LEU A 105 0.17 -13.41 -7.51
CA LEU A 105 1.20 -12.49 -7.97
C LEU A 105 0.95 -12.05 -9.42
N ALA A 106 0.60 -12.98 -10.31
CA ALA A 106 0.31 -12.67 -11.71
C ALA A 106 -0.89 -11.71 -11.89
N ALA A 107 -1.90 -11.79 -11.01
CA ALA A 107 -3.07 -10.92 -11.07
C ALA A 107 -2.78 -9.45 -10.70
N LEU A 108 -1.71 -9.20 -9.93
CA LEU A 108 -1.27 -7.85 -9.57
C LEU A 108 -0.38 -7.21 -10.64
N LEU A 109 0.05 -7.99 -11.64
CA LEU A 109 0.90 -7.48 -12.71
C LEU A 109 0.06 -6.82 -13.81
N PRO A 110 0.59 -5.78 -14.49
CA PRO A 110 -0.13 -5.09 -15.56
C PRO A 110 -0.45 -5.95 -16.78
N SER A 111 0.32 -7.03 -16.99
CA SER A 111 0.12 -7.98 -18.09
C SER A 111 -0.09 -9.37 -17.50
N PRO A 112 -1.23 -10.03 -17.79
CA PRO A 112 -1.48 -11.39 -17.36
C PRO A 112 -0.53 -12.34 -18.11
N GLU A 113 0.31 -13.05 -17.38
CA GLU A 113 1.25 -14.03 -17.90
C GLU A 113 0.92 -15.43 -17.35
N THR A 114 1.23 -16.48 -18.10
CA THR A 114 0.94 -17.88 -17.70
C THR A 114 2.19 -18.67 -17.30
N ASN A 115 3.37 -18.20 -17.70
CA ASN A 115 4.64 -18.84 -17.41
C ASN A 115 5.17 -18.44 -16.02
N LYS A 116 5.35 -19.42 -15.12
CA LYS A 116 5.82 -19.21 -13.75
C LYS A 116 7.12 -18.40 -13.66
N SER A 117 8.11 -18.72 -14.49
CA SER A 117 9.40 -18.03 -14.47
C SER A 117 9.28 -16.58 -14.93
N GLN A 118 8.43 -16.32 -15.94
CA GLN A 118 8.20 -14.97 -16.43
C GLN A 118 7.40 -14.12 -15.43
N ILE A 119 6.38 -14.70 -14.78
CA ILE A 119 5.61 -14.02 -13.72
C ILE A 119 6.56 -13.52 -12.62
N ILE A 120 7.47 -14.37 -12.15
CA ILE A 120 8.43 -14.00 -11.09
C ILE A 120 9.36 -12.88 -11.56
N GLN A 121 9.94 -12.99 -12.76
CA GLN A 121 10.82 -11.94 -13.30
C GLN A 121 10.11 -10.60 -13.48
N ARG A 122 8.90 -10.62 -14.04
CA ARG A 122 8.08 -9.43 -14.25
C ARG A 122 7.62 -8.80 -12.94
N ALA A 123 7.35 -9.60 -11.92
CA ALA A 123 7.06 -9.10 -10.59
C ALA A 123 8.26 -8.35 -9.98
N ILE A 124 9.47 -8.89 -10.11
CA ILE A 124 10.68 -8.21 -9.64
C ILE A 124 10.87 -6.87 -10.35
N GLU A 125 10.74 -6.85 -11.67
CA GLU A 125 10.82 -5.60 -12.46
C GLU A 125 9.72 -4.61 -12.09
N PHE A 126 8.50 -5.09 -11.88
CA PHE A 126 7.36 -4.26 -11.51
C PHE A 126 7.54 -3.63 -10.13
N ILE A 127 7.98 -4.39 -9.13
CA ILE A 127 8.28 -3.88 -7.78
C ILE A 127 9.38 -2.80 -7.85
N LYS A 128 10.45 -3.04 -8.61
CA LYS A 128 11.52 -2.03 -8.79
C LYS A 128 10.97 -0.75 -9.43
N ARG A 129 10.13 -0.87 -10.46
CA ARG A 129 9.50 0.27 -11.13
C ARG A 129 8.53 1.01 -10.21
N LEU A 130 7.75 0.29 -9.41
CA LEU A 130 6.84 0.88 -8.43
C LEU A 130 7.61 1.69 -7.40
N LYS A 131 8.71 1.15 -6.87
CA LYS A 131 9.57 1.86 -5.91
C LYS A 131 10.18 3.14 -6.51
N GLU A 132 10.66 3.06 -7.74
CA GLU A 132 11.20 4.23 -8.44
C GLU A 132 10.09 5.25 -8.76
N SER A 133 8.91 4.79 -9.16
CA SER A 133 7.75 5.65 -9.41
C SER A 133 7.27 6.35 -8.14
N GLU A 134 7.25 5.65 -7.00
CA GLU A 134 6.91 6.21 -5.70
C GLU A 134 7.88 7.34 -5.33
N LYS A 135 9.19 7.07 -5.43
CA LYS A 135 10.23 8.07 -5.21
C LYS A 135 10.02 9.31 -6.10
N ASN A 136 9.84 9.13 -7.41
CA ASN A 136 9.61 10.23 -8.34
C ASN A 136 8.32 11.01 -8.03
N ASN A 137 7.27 10.33 -7.57
CA ASN A 137 6.02 10.99 -7.18
C ASN A 137 6.22 11.86 -5.94
N VAL A 138 6.96 11.37 -4.93
CA VAL A 138 7.30 12.15 -3.73
C VAL A 138 8.14 13.37 -4.10
N GLU A 139 9.17 13.20 -4.94
CA GLU A 139 10.03 14.31 -5.39
C GLU A 139 9.22 15.37 -6.16
N LYS A 140 8.37 14.93 -7.10
CA LYS A 140 7.50 15.82 -7.86
C LYS A 140 6.53 16.58 -6.96
N TRP A 141 5.84 15.87 -6.08
CA TRP A 141 4.90 16.49 -5.14
C TRP A 141 5.60 17.51 -4.24
N THR A 142 6.77 17.17 -3.71
CA THR A 142 7.57 18.07 -2.86
C THR A 142 7.94 19.35 -3.62
N LEU A 143 8.38 19.23 -4.87
CA LEU A 143 8.72 20.38 -5.71
C LEU A 143 7.48 21.26 -5.98
N GLU A 144 6.38 20.65 -6.42
CA GLU A 144 5.12 21.37 -6.67
C GLU A 144 4.60 22.07 -5.41
N LYS A 145 4.72 21.42 -4.25
CA LYS A 145 4.34 21.98 -2.96
C LYS A 145 5.17 23.21 -2.61
N LEU A 146 6.50 23.12 -2.71
CA LEU A 146 7.41 24.24 -2.45
C LEU A 146 7.14 25.44 -3.38
N LEU A 147 6.93 25.20 -4.67
CA LEU A 147 6.62 26.26 -5.64
C LEU A 147 5.28 26.94 -5.34
N ASN A 148 4.25 26.14 -5.00
CA ASN A 148 2.95 26.69 -4.63
C ASN A 148 3.01 27.49 -3.32
N ASP A 149 3.76 27.02 -2.33
CA ASP A 149 3.93 27.72 -1.07
C ASP A 149 4.69 29.04 -1.25
N GLN A 150 5.70 29.07 -2.12
CA GLN A 150 6.40 30.30 -2.50
C GLN A 150 5.44 31.28 -3.19
N ALA A 151 4.70 30.83 -4.21
CA ALA A 151 3.74 31.67 -4.91
C ALA A 151 2.64 32.21 -3.99
N LEU A 152 2.16 31.38 -3.05
CA LEU A 152 1.21 31.78 -2.02
C LEU A 152 1.80 32.85 -1.09
N HIS A 153 3.05 32.69 -0.67
CA HIS A 153 3.74 33.68 0.17
C HIS A 153 3.87 35.03 -0.54
N GLU A 154 4.32 35.02 -1.79
CA GLU A 154 4.44 36.24 -2.62
C GLU A 154 3.08 36.92 -2.84
N LEU A 155 2.03 36.14 -3.13
CA LEU A 155 0.67 36.67 -3.28
C LEU A 155 0.13 37.24 -1.97
N THR A 156 0.41 36.59 -0.85
CA THR A 156 0.01 37.08 0.48
C THR A 156 0.72 38.39 0.81
N ALA A 157 2.03 38.46 0.60
CA ALA A 157 2.82 39.67 0.86
C ALA A 157 2.37 40.86 -0.01
N THR A 158 2.09 40.62 -1.30
CA THR A 158 1.57 41.66 -2.19
C THR A 158 0.15 42.11 -1.78
N ASN A 159 -0.70 41.18 -1.34
CA ASN A 159 -2.03 41.51 -0.84
C ASN A 159 -1.97 42.37 0.43
N GLU A 160 -1.10 42.02 1.39
CA GLU A 160 -0.88 42.80 2.61
C GLU A 160 -0.36 44.21 2.30
N LYS A 161 0.59 44.33 1.37
CA LYS A 161 1.10 45.63 0.91
C LYS A 161 -0.01 46.49 0.33
N LEU A 162 -0.83 45.94 -0.56
CA LEU A 162 -1.95 46.67 -1.17
C LEU A 162 -2.99 47.09 -0.14
N LYS A 163 -3.29 46.25 0.85
CA LYS A 163 -4.16 46.63 1.98
C LYS A 163 -3.61 47.82 2.76
N SER A 164 -2.31 47.80 3.06
CA SER A 164 -1.64 48.91 3.76
C SER A 164 -1.66 50.21 2.96
N GLU A 165 -1.38 50.15 1.66
CA GLU A 165 -1.45 51.31 0.76
C GLU A 165 -2.88 51.86 0.64
N LEU A 166 -3.87 50.99 0.55
CA LEU A 166 -5.28 51.35 0.52
C LEU A 166 -5.71 52.05 1.82
N GLU A 167 -5.32 51.50 2.97
CA GLU A 167 -5.60 52.10 4.28
C GLU A 167 -4.97 53.50 4.39
N LYS A 168 -3.72 53.65 3.96
CA LYS A 168 -3.05 54.94 3.93
C LYS A 168 -3.78 55.94 3.04
N ALA A 169 -4.16 55.55 1.83
CA ALA A 169 -4.91 56.40 0.91
C ALA A 169 -6.27 56.83 1.49
N TYR A 170 -6.97 55.93 2.18
CA TYR A 170 -8.22 56.26 2.87
C TYR A 170 -8.00 57.30 3.97
N ARG A 171 -6.98 57.11 4.82
CA ARG A 171 -6.62 58.08 5.88
C ARG A 171 -6.30 59.46 5.31
N ASP A 172 -5.53 59.51 4.22
CA ASP A 172 -5.18 60.77 3.55
C ASP A 172 -6.43 61.47 3.00
N VAL A 173 -7.32 60.73 2.33
CA VAL A 173 -8.59 61.27 1.81
C VAL A 173 -9.47 61.82 2.93
N GLU A 174 -9.60 61.11 4.05
CA GLU A 174 -10.37 61.58 5.21
C GLU A 174 -9.77 62.85 5.81
N HIS A 175 -8.45 62.90 5.96
CA HIS A 175 -7.73 64.07 6.44
C HIS A 175 -8.00 65.30 5.55
N TRP A 176 -7.84 65.17 4.24
CA TRP A 176 -8.11 66.26 3.30
C TRP A 176 -9.58 66.68 3.28
N LYS A 177 -10.52 65.73 3.35
CA LYS A 177 -11.96 66.04 3.49
C LYS A 177 -12.23 66.89 4.74
N LYS A 178 -11.60 66.57 5.87
CA LYS A 178 -11.75 67.32 7.12
C LYS A 178 -11.20 68.75 6.99
N ILE A 179 -10.01 68.92 6.43
CA ILE A 179 -9.41 70.25 6.18
C ILE A 179 -10.30 71.09 5.27
N CYS A 180 -10.73 70.54 4.13
CA CYS A 180 -11.60 71.24 3.19
C CYS A 180 -12.98 71.58 3.79
N SER A 181 -13.48 70.77 4.74
CA SER A 181 -14.72 71.07 5.45
C SER A 181 -14.55 72.26 6.41
N ILE A 182 -13.44 72.31 7.14
CA ILE A 182 -13.14 73.40 8.09
C ILE A 182 -12.93 74.71 7.34
N ALA A 183 -12.20 74.70 6.23
CA ALA A 183 -11.94 75.88 5.41
C ALA A 183 -13.19 76.46 4.71
N LYS A 184 -14.32 75.72 4.68
CA LYS A 184 -15.60 76.20 4.15
C LYS A 184 -16.48 76.87 5.21
N THR A 185 -16.14 76.72 6.48
CA THR A 185 -16.91 77.24 7.62
C THR A 185 -16.36 78.53 8.22
N ASP A 186 -15.19 78.99 7.75
CA ASP A 186 -14.60 80.31 8.02
C ASP A 186 -14.85 81.26 6.84
#